data_AF-A0A1N7B3L0-F1
#
_entry.id   AF-A0A1N7B3L0-F1
#
_cell.length_a   1.000
_cell.length_b   1.000
_cell.length_c   1.000
_cell.angle_alpha   90.00
_cell.angle_beta   90.00
_cell.angle_gamma   90.00
#
_symmetry.space_group_name_H-M   'P 1'
#
loop_
_entity.id
_entity.type
_entity.pdbx_description
1 polymer ?
#
loop_
_entity_poly.entity_id
_entity_poly.type
_entity_poly.pdbx_seq_one_letter_code
_entity_poly.pdbx_strand_id
1 'polypeptide(L)' 'MDLSRPVAVLLVAVMHFIPEDQDPYGVVGALVEAMAPGSYLVVTHVKARPEYAAAARPYERANAPVVPRSAG' A
#
# COMPACT_ATOMS: atom_id res chain seq x y z
N MET A 1 -8.87 11.00 -16.69
CA MET A 1 -7.41 10.83 -16.62
C MET A 1 -6.98 10.02 -17.82
N ASP A 2 -5.84 10.34 -18.42
CA ASP A 2 -5.25 9.59 -19.53
C ASP A 2 -4.02 8.83 -19.01
N LEU A 3 -4.18 7.52 -18.79
CA LEU A 3 -3.11 6.64 -18.28
C LEU A 3 -2.15 6.18 -19.39
N SER A 4 -2.39 6.56 -20.65
CA SER A 4 -1.48 6.28 -21.76
C SER A 4 -0.27 7.22 -21.81
N ARG A 5 -0.26 8.26 -20.97
CA ARG A 5 0.85 9.20 -20.78
C ARG A 5 1.53 8.98 -19.42
N PRO A 6 2.81 9.35 -19.26
CA PRO A 6 3.50 9.24 -17.97
C PRO A 6 2.75 9.96 -16.85
N VAL A 7 2.52 9.25 -15.73
CA VAL A 7 1.85 9.77 -14.53
C VAL A 7 2.68 9.47 -13.28
N ALA A 8 2.38 10.17 -12.19
CA ALA A 8 2.83 9.79 -10.85
C ALA A 8 1.64 9.23 -10.05
N VAL A 9 1.75 7.99 -9.60
CA VAL A 9 0.76 7.34 -8.71
C VAL A 9 1.27 7.42 -7.28
N LEU A 10 0.45 7.97 -6.39
CA LEU A 10 0.75 8.12 -4.97
C LEU A 10 -0.12 7.16 -4.16
N LEU A 11 0.48 6.06 -3.72
CA LEU A 11 -0.08 5.08 -2.80
C LEU A 11 0.35 5.42 -1.36
N VAL A 12 -0.17 6.54 -0.85
CA VAL A 12 0.22 7.10 0.45
C VAL A 12 -0.71 6.58 1.53
N ALA A 13 -0.15 5.87 2.51
CA ALA A 13 -0.88 5.31 3.65
C ALA A 13 -2.06 4.39 3.26
N VAL A 14 -1.99 3.71 2.11
CA VAL A 14 -3.05 2.78 1.65
C VAL A 14 -2.68 1.33 1.89
N MET A 15 -1.41 0.97 1.65
CA MET A 15 -0.95 -0.42 1.60
C MET A 15 -1.24 -1.23 2.86
N HIS A 16 -1.29 -0.60 4.03
CA HIS A 16 -1.55 -1.29 5.29
C HIS A 16 -3.04 -1.58 5.54
N PHE A 17 -3.95 -1.19 4.64
CA PHE A 17 -5.38 -1.54 4.71
C PHE A 17 -5.76 -2.77 3.90
N ILE A 18 -4.86 -3.27 3.05
CA ILE A 18 -5.10 -4.46 2.24
C ILE A 18 -4.67 -5.67 3.08
N PRO A 19 -5.51 -6.67 3.37
CA PRO A 19 -5.03 -7.86 4.08
C PRO A 19 -4.19 -8.77 3.15
N GLU A 20 -3.43 -9.70 3.72
CA GLU A 20 -2.56 -10.60 2.93
C GLU A 20 -3.35 -11.51 1.98
N ASP A 21 -4.57 -11.91 2.35
CA ASP A 21 -5.45 -12.75 1.53
C ASP A 21 -6.04 -12.04 0.30
N GLN A 22 -5.84 -10.72 0.19
CA GLN A 22 -6.22 -9.91 -0.97
C GLN A 22 -5.05 -9.57 -1.90
N ASP A 23 -3.89 -10.20 -1.69
CA ASP A 23 -2.69 -10.02 -2.52
C ASP A 23 -2.29 -8.54 -2.72
N PRO A 24 -1.75 -7.88 -1.67
CA PRO A 24 -1.42 -6.47 -1.73
C PRO A 24 -0.36 -6.12 -2.78
N TYR A 25 0.54 -7.06 -3.09
CA TYR A 25 1.56 -6.85 -4.12
C TYR A 25 0.97 -7.01 -5.51
N GLY A 26 0.03 -7.96 -5.71
CA GLY A 26 -0.76 -8.07 -6.93
C GLY A 26 -1.58 -6.81 -7.22
N VAL A 27 -2.19 -6.20 -6.21
CA VAL A 27 -2.90 -4.91 -6.35
C VAL A 27 -1.97 -3.80 -6.83
N VAL A 28 -0.77 -3.67 -6.25
CA VAL A 28 0.23 -2.70 -6.72
C VAL A 28 0.72 -3.05 -8.12
N GLY A 29 0.93 -4.34 -8.41
CA GLY A 29 1.32 -4.84 -9.73
C GLY A 29 0.33 -4.42 -10.81
N ALA A 30 -0.97 -4.62 -10.58
CA ALA A 30 -2.02 -4.21 -11.51
C ALA A 30 -2.04 -2.69 -11.77
N LEU A 31 -1.71 -1.87 -10.76
CA LEU A 31 -1.56 -0.42 -10.94
C LEU A 31 -0.34 -0.09 -11.81
N VAL A 32 0.80 -0.74 -11.56
CA VAL A 32 2.02 -0.55 -12.34
C VAL A 32 1.84 -1.00 -13.80
N GLU A 33 1.17 -2.12 -14.03
CA GLU A 33 0.86 -2.62 -15.38
C GLU A 33 -0.01 -1.66 -16.19
N ALA A 34 -0.90 -0.91 -15.51
CA ALA A 34 -1.75 0.09 -16.15
C ALA A 34 -1.03 1.43 -16.44
N MET A 35 0.19 1.64 -15.91
CA MET A 35 0.93 2.90 -16.05
C MET A 35 1.76 2.92 -17.34
N ALA A 36 1.77 4.06 -18.05
CA ALA A 36 2.63 4.23 -19.23
C ALA A 36 4.14 4.20 -18.87
N PRO A 37 5.02 3.77 -19.77
CA PRO A 37 6.47 3.87 -19.58
C PRO A 37 6.90 5.31 -19.23
N GLY A 38 7.81 5.45 -18.26
CA GLY A 38 8.23 6.76 -17.73
C GLY A 38 7.36 7.31 -16.59
N SER A 39 6.32 6.58 -16.18
CA SER A 39 5.55 6.89 -14.98
C SER A 39 6.33 6.60 -13.69
N TYR A 40 5.86 7.14 -12.57
CA TYR A 40 6.44 6.99 -11.24
C TYR A 40 5.42 6.44 -10.25
N LEU A 41 5.88 5.58 -9.34
CA LEU A 41 5.10 5.08 -8.22
C LEU A 41 5.75 5.52 -6.91
N VAL A 42 4.96 6.11 -6.02
CA VAL A 42 5.37 6.44 -4.64
C VAL A 42 4.49 5.67 -3.68
N VAL A 43 5.11 4.96 -2.74
CA VAL A 43 4.40 4.17 -1.74
C VAL A 43 4.85 4.56 -0.34
N THR A 44 3.88 4.75 0.57
CA THR A 44 4.17 4.80 2.01
C THR A 44 3.29 3.80 2.75
N HIS A 45 3.85 3.14 3.75
CA HIS A 45 3.12 2.17 4.57
C HIS A 45 3.69 2.09 5.98
N VAL A 46 2.89 1.54 6.90
CA VAL A 46 3.37 1.20 8.24
C VAL A 46 4.31 0.00 8.11
N LYS A 47 5.52 0.13 8.65
CA LYS A 47 6.48 -0.97 8.71
C LYS A 47 6.21 -1.83 9.95
N ALA A 48 6.24 -3.15 9.81
CA ALA A 48 6.17 -4.09 10.91
C ALA A 48 7.40 -3.91 11.83
N ARG A 49 7.15 -3.53 13.08
CA ARG A 49 8.14 -3.20 14.09
C ARG A 49 7.59 -3.58 15.46
N PRO A 50 8.29 -4.41 16.26
CA PRO A 50 7.83 -4.81 17.59
C PRO A 50 7.51 -3.60 18.50
N GLU A 51 8.32 -2.55 18.42
CA GLU A 51 8.16 -1.32 19.20
C GLU A 51 6.85 -0.56 18.91
N TYR A 52 6.20 -0.81 17.77
CA TYR A 52 4.94 -0.17 17.38
C TYR A 52 3.70 -1.06 17.57
N ALA A 53 3.86 -2.30 18.07
CA ALA A 53 2.74 -3.22 18.24
C ALA A 53 1.65 -2.66 19.15
N ALA A 54 2.00 -1.92 20.21
CA ALA A 54 1.02 -1.28 21.09
C ALA A 54 0.22 -0.17 20.37
N ALA A 55 0.85 0.57 19.46
CA ALA A 55 0.21 1.63 18.68
C ALA A 55 -0.77 1.09 17.63
N ALA A 56 -0.63 -0.18 17.24
CA ALA A 56 -1.55 -0.85 16.31
C ALA A 56 -2.85 -1.32 16.98
N ARG A 57 -2.86 -1.54 18.31
CA ARG A 57 -4.02 -2.09 19.03
C ARG A 57 -5.35 -1.37 18.81
N PRO A 58 -5.42 -0.02 18.75
CA PRO A 58 -6.68 0.67 18.47
C PRO A 58 -7.32 0.29 17.12
N TYR A 59 -6.50 -0.15 16.15
CA TYR A 59 -6.96 -0.53 14.82
C TYR A 59 -7.45 -1.99 14.74
N GLU A 60 -7.20 -2.82 15.76
CA GLU A 60 -7.71 -4.21 15.81
C GLU A 60 -9.24 -4.28 15.81
N ARG A 61 -9.90 -3.21 16.29
CA ARG A 61 -11.36 -3.10 16.37
C ARG A 61 -11.93 -2.06 15.40
N ALA A 62 -11.10 -1.49 14.53
CA ALA A 62 -11.53 -0.52 13.54
C ALA A 62 -12.14 -1.21 12.32
N ASN A 63 -13.04 -0.53 11.62
CA ASN A 63 -13.63 -1.03 10.37
C ASN A 63 -12.62 -1.12 9.21
N ALA A 64 -11.42 -0.57 9.38
CA ALA A 64 -10.31 -0.66 8.44
C ALA A 64 -9.12 -1.31 9.17
N PRO A 65 -8.73 -2.56 8.82
CA PRO A 65 -7.63 -3.24 9.48
C PRO A 65 -6.31 -2.55 9.13
N VAL A 66 -5.39 -2.44 10.10
CA VAL A 66 -4.01 -2.01 9.83
C VAL A 66 -3.11 -3.23 9.91
N VAL A 67 -2.61 -3.66 8.75
CA VAL A 67 -1.63 -4.74 8.58
C VAL A 67 -0.28 -4.11 8.22
N PRO A 68 0.64 -3.96 9.20
CA PRO A 68 1.99 -3.47 8.93
C PRO A 68 2.72 -4.37 7.93
N ARG A 69 3.50 -3.78 7.02
CA ARG A 69 4.27 -4.54 6.02
C ARG A 69 5.72 -4.70 6.39
N SER A 70 6.35 -5.77 5.91
CA SER A 70 7.81 -5.86 5.86
C SER A 70 8.37 -4.72 4.99
N ALA A 71 9.61 -4.33 5.24
CA ALA A 71 10.34 -3.61 4.19
C ALA A 71 10.66 -4.64 3.11
N GLY A 72 10.41 -4.28 1.84
CA GLY A 72 11.00 -4.99 0.71
C GLY A 72 12.52 -4.92 0.71
#